data_AF-Q2PYZ9-F1
#
_entry.id   AF-Q2PYZ9-F1
#
_cell.length_a   1.000
_cell.length_b   1.000
_cell.length_c   1.000
_cell.angle_alpha   90.00
_cell.angle_beta   90.00
_cell.angle_gamma   90.00
#
_symmetry.space_group_name_H-M   'P 1'
#
loop_
_entity.id
_entity.type
_entity.pdbx_description
1 polymer ?
#
loop_
_entity_poly.entity_id
_entity_poly.type
_entity_poly.pdbx_seq_one_letter_code
_entity_poly.pdbx_strand_id
1 'polypeptide(L)'
;MKKDFAVCLTNPVGFKGFAIAPDSLQSSGQFQWDDNKSYTIRHGSVVIAAITSCTNTSNPSVMLGAGLLAKKAVERGLSIMPYIKTSLSPGSGVVTYYLKESGVIPYLEKLGFDIVGYGCMTCIGNSGPLDENVVNTIEKNGLVCCGVLSGNRNFEGRIHPNTRANYLASPLLVIAYAIAGRVDIDFETEALGIDNDGKKVFLRDIWPTRNEIQEVENKHVIPAMFQEVYSKIELGSQEWQTLQVSESKLYPWSGVSTYIKRPPFFEGMALMLPPLRSIRNARCLLYLGDSVTTDHISPAGSIARNSPAARYLSENGLTPKDFNSYGSRRGNDAVMARGTFANIRLVNKLVTKTGPRTTHIPSQEEMDIFDCAERYREEGTPLILLVGKDYGSGSSRDWAAKGPFLLGIKAVIAESYERIHRSNLVGMGIIPLQFLPGQNAESLGLSGREVYNINIPEQGLKPGQHIQVEADCNVFDTILRFDTEVDITYYKNGGILNYMIRKMLN
;
A
#
# COMPACT_ATOMS: atom_id res chain seq x y z
N MET A 1 15.09 18.95 -3.14
CA MET A 1 14.39 17.89 -3.90
C MET A 1 15.04 17.67 -5.27
N LYS A 2 15.14 18.72 -6.11
CA LYS A 2 15.82 18.71 -7.42
C LYS A 2 17.10 17.86 -7.53
N LYS A 3 18.12 18.14 -6.71
CA LYS A 3 19.41 17.40 -6.75
C LYS A 3 19.24 15.90 -6.49
N ASP A 4 18.47 15.53 -5.46
CA ASP A 4 18.22 14.12 -5.10
C ASP A 4 17.45 13.38 -6.19
N PHE A 5 16.40 14.00 -6.77
CA PHE A 5 15.65 13.40 -7.88
C PHE A 5 16.54 13.15 -9.10
N ALA A 6 17.38 14.12 -9.47
CA ALA A 6 18.30 13.98 -10.60
C ALA A 6 19.27 12.80 -10.43
N VAL A 7 19.80 12.61 -9.21
CA VAL A 7 20.64 11.45 -8.89
C VAL A 7 19.84 10.15 -8.94
N CYS A 8 18.60 10.15 -8.42
CA CYS A 8 17.73 8.98 -8.43
C CYS A 8 17.39 8.50 -9.85
N LEU A 9 17.38 9.36 -10.88
CA LEU A 9 17.13 8.92 -12.25
C LEU A 9 18.17 7.88 -12.71
N THR A 10 19.45 8.04 -12.34
CA THR A 10 20.54 7.19 -12.86
C THR A 10 20.94 6.05 -11.93
N ASN A 11 20.69 6.19 -10.62
CA ASN A 11 21.02 5.15 -9.65
C ASN A 11 20.37 3.79 -9.99
N PRO A 12 21.02 2.66 -9.61
CA PRO A 12 20.44 1.33 -9.76
C PRO A 12 19.06 1.22 -9.13
N VAL A 13 18.19 0.38 -9.69
CA VAL A 13 16.81 0.20 -9.23
C VAL A 13 16.76 -0.07 -7.73
N GLY A 14 16.03 0.77 -6.99
CA GLY A 14 15.86 0.66 -5.55
C GLY A 14 15.15 1.89 -4.99
N PHE A 15 15.14 2.05 -3.66
CA PHE A 15 14.47 3.19 -3.00
C PHE A 15 14.93 4.58 -3.49
N LYS A 16 16.18 4.66 -3.99
CA LYS A 16 16.83 5.89 -4.45
C LYS A 16 17.35 5.77 -5.88
N GLY A 17 16.73 4.92 -6.70
CA GLY A 17 17.18 4.73 -8.07
C GLY A 17 16.15 4.15 -9.02
N PHE A 18 16.13 4.69 -10.24
CA PHE A 18 15.20 4.32 -11.32
C PHE A 18 15.89 3.68 -12.53
N ALA A 19 17.22 3.64 -12.55
CA ALA A 19 18.06 3.10 -13.61
C ALA A 19 17.68 3.56 -15.03
N ILE A 20 17.40 4.86 -15.19
CA ILE A 20 17.13 5.47 -16.49
C ILE A 20 18.45 5.57 -17.26
N ALA A 21 18.46 5.05 -18.48
CA ALA A 21 19.62 5.11 -19.36
C ALA A 21 20.01 6.57 -19.66
N PRO A 22 21.31 6.90 -19.81
CA PRO A 22 21.75 8.27 -20.09
C PRO A 22 21.02 8.95 -21.25
N ASP A 23 20.81 8.23 -22.35
CA ASP A 23 20.13 8.74 -23.55
C ASP A 23 18.64 9.04 -23.35
N SER A 24 18.04 8.50 -22.29
CA SER A 24 16.64 8.70 -21.93
C SER A 24 16.41 9.75 -20.83
N LEU A 25 17.48 10.34 -20.27
CA LEU A 25 17.33 11.31 -19.16
C LEU A 25 16.56 12.58 -19.54
N GLN A 26 16.59 12.95 -20.82
CA GLN A 26 15.88 14.12 -21.36
C GLN A 26 14.55 13.75 -22.01
N SER A 27 14.07 12.50 -21.83
CA SER A 27 12.79 12.07 -22.39
C SER A 27 11.64 12.96 -21.91
N SER A 28 10.79 13.33 -22.86
CA SER A 28 9.57 14.09 -22.64
C SER A 28 8.49 13.60 -23.59
N GLY A 29 7.24 13.76 -23.20
CA GLY A 29 6.08 13.45 -24.03
C GLY A 29 5.11 14.61 -24.05
N GLN A 30 4.46 14.80 -25.20
CA GLN A 30 3.51 15.87 -25.45
C GLN A 30 2.13 15.29 -25.75
N PHE A 31 1.07 15.94 -25.24
CA PHE A 31 -0.31 15.58 -25.50
C PHE A 31 -1.19 16.83 -25.63
N GLN A 32 -2.40 16.66 -26.16
CA GLN A 32 -3.45 17.69 -26.22
C GLN A 32 -4.38 17.54 -25.03
N TRP A 33 -4.93 18.65 -24.56
CA TRP A 33 -5.92 18.70 -23.48
C TRP A 33 -7.23 19.34 -23.94
N ASP A 34 -8.26 19.25 -23.11
CA ASP A 34 -9.63 19.74 -23.43
C ASP A 34 -9.71 21.24 -23.71
N ASP A 35 -8.71 22.01 -23.30
CA ASP A 35 -8.59 23.44 -23.59
C ASP A 35 -7.95 23.74 -24.96
N ASN A 36 -7.75 22.71 -25.80
CA ASN A 36 -7.07 22.75 -27.09
C ASN A 36 -5.60 23.21 -27.01
N LYS A 37 -4.98 23.16 -25.83
CA LYS A 37 -3.56 23.42 -25.65
C LYS A 37 -2.79 22.12 -25.55
N SER A 38 -1.53 22.22 -25.97
CA SER A 38 -0.61 21.13 -25.85
C SER A 38 0.28 21.28 -24.61
N TYR A 39 0.37 20.21 -23.83
CA TYR A 39 1.16 20.14 -22.61
C TYR A 39 2.30 19.13 -22.79
N THR A 40 3.44 19.42 -22.17
CA THR A 40 4.62 18.54 -22.17
C THR A 40 4.89 18.05 -20.75
N ILE A 41 5.02 16.74 -20.59
CA ILE A 41 5.49 16.10 -19.35
C ILE A 41 6.86 15.44 -19.58
N ARG A 42 7.64 15.36 -18.52
CA ARG A 42 9.01 14.81 -18.51
C ARG A 42 9.25 14.06 -17.21
N HIS A 43 10.45 13.49 -17.06
CA HIS A 43 10.92 13.05 -15.75
C HIS A 43 10.76 14.17 -14.71
N GLY A 44 10.11 13.86 -13.60
CA GLY A 44 9.87 14.82 -12.51
C GLY A 44 8.57 15.61 -12.61
N SER A 45 7.82 15.51 -13.71
CA SER A 45 6.50 16.15 -13.82
C SER A 45 5.55 15.63 -12.75
N VAL A 46 4.84 16.54 -12.07
CA VAL A 46 3.80 16.22 -11.10
C VAL A 46 2.52 15.92 -11.85
N VAL A 47 1.94 14.74 -11.61
CA VAL A 47 0.67 14.30 -12.22
C VAL A 47 -0.41 14.03 -11.18
N ILE A 48 -0.02 13.89 -9.91
CA ILE A 48 -0.92 13.80 -8.76
C ILE A 48 -0.44 14.78 -7.68
N ALA A 49 -1.35 15.60 -7.18
CA ALA A 49 -1.10 16.50 -6.05
C ALA A 49 -2.27 16.40 -5.05
N ALA A 50 -2.09 15.64 -3.97
CA ALA A 50 -3.19 15.29 -3.07
C ALA A 50 -2.96 15.81 -1.64
N ILE A 51 -3.82 16.73 -1.20
CA ILE A 51 -3.97 17.04 0.23
C ILE A 51 -4.87 15.97 0.83
N THR A 52 -4.25 15.00 1.50
CA THR A 52 -4.89 13.77 1.98
C THR A 52 -4.32 13.36 3.35
N SER A 53 -4.78 12.22 3.88
CA SER A 53 -4.32 11.58 5.12
C SER A 53 -4.73 12.29 6.41
N CYS A 54 -5.15 11.49 7.39
CA CYS A 54 -5.35 11.94 8.76
C CYS A 54 -4.06 12.52 9.38
N THR A 55 -2.88 12.17 8.86
CA THR A 55 -1.59 12.67 9.35
C THR A 55 -1.50 14.20 9.32
N ASN A 56 -1.98 14.83 8.23
CA ASN A 56 -1.88 16.27 8.05
C ASN A 56 -3.25 16.96 8.08
N THR A 57 -4.32 16.30 7.65
CA THR A 57 -5.66 16.90 7.64
C THR A 57 -6.23 17.11 9.05
N SER A 58 -5.68 16.45 10.06
CA SER A 58 -6.01 16.69 11.46
C SER A 58 -5.33 17.93 12.07
N ASN A 59 -4.36 18.52 11.36
CA ASN A 59 -3.58 19.66 11.83
C ASN A 59 -4.08 20.96 11.17
N PRO A 60 -4.79 21.85 11.89
CA PRO A 60 -5.35 23.06 11.32
C PRO A 60 -4.27 24.02 10.79
N SER A 61 -3.11 24.12 11.43
CA SER A 61 -2.04 25.03 11.01
C SER A 61 -1.59 24.76 9.57
N VAL A 62 -1.40 23.49 9.19
CA VAL A 62 -0.98 23.16 7.81
C VAL A 62 -2.12 23.23 6.79
N MET A 63 -3.37 22.98 7.22
CA MET A 63 -4.54 23.07 6.35
C MET A 63 -4.91 24.52 6.04
N LEU A 64 -4.95 25.38 7.07
CA LEU A 64 -5.12 26.82 6.93
C LEU A 64 -3.93 27.43 6.18
N GLY A 65 -2.70 27.00 6.48
CA GLY A 65 -1.51 27.41 5.73
C GLY A 65 -1.62 27.08 4.24
N ALA A 66 -2.15 25.91 3.88
CA ALA A 66 -2.39 25.56 2.48
C ALA A 66 -3.46 26.48 1.84
N GLY A 67 -4.56 26.74 2.55
CA GLY A 67 -5.59 27.68 2.09
C GLY A 67 -5.07 29.11 1.91
N LEU A 68 -4.24 29.61 2.82
CA LEU A 68 -3.62 30.93 2.72
C LEU A 68 -2.61 31.00 1.58
N LEU A 69 -1.82 29.94 1.36
CA LEU A 69 -0.93 29.85 0.20
C LEU A 69 -1.74 29.85 -1.11
N ALA A 70 -2.84 29.10 -1.18
CA ALA A 70 -3.73 29.09 -2.33
C ALA A 70 -4.30 30.49 -2.61
N LYS A 71 -4.76 31.18 -1.56
CA LYS A 71 -5.22 32.57 -1.65
C LYS A 71 -4.16 33.50 -2.24
N LYS A 72 -2.95 33.50 -1.67
CA LYS A 72 -1.83 34.33 -2.15
C LYS A 72 -1.43 33.99 -3.59
N ALA A 73 -1.42 32.71 -3.95
CA ALA A 73 -1.09 32.26 -5.30
C ALA A 73 -2.11 32.76 -6.33
N VAL A 74 -3.41 32.58 -6.06
CA VAL A 74 -4.50 33.02 -6.93
C VAL A 74 -4.54 34.55 -7.08
N GLU A 75 -4.34 35.29 -5.98
CA GLU A 75 -4.28 36.76 -6.01
C GLU A 75 -3.08 37.28 -6.83
N ARG A 76 -2.02 36.48 -6.93
CA ARG A 76 -0.86 36.74 -7.81
C ARG A 76 -1.02 36.17 -9.23
N GLY A 77 -2.21 35.69 -9.61
CA GLY A 77 -2.48 35.20 -10.96
C GLY A 77 -1.89 33.82 -11.28
N LEU A 78 -1.39 33.09 -10.28
CA LEU A 78 -0.89 31.73 -10.49
C LEU A 78 -2.05 30.73 -10.64
N SER A 79 -1.79 29.67 -11.40
CA SER A 79 -2.72 28.56 -11.64
C SER A 79 -1.98 27.23 -11.68
N ILE A 80 -2.73 26.13 -11.73
CA ILE A 80 -2.21 24.77 -11.87
C ILE A 80 -2.55 24.28 -13.27
N MET A 81 -1.63 23.51 -13.88
CA MET A 81 -1.90 22.90 -15.18
C MET A 81 -3.07 21.92 -15.07
N PRO A 82 -4.06 21.97 -15.98
CA PRO A 82 -5.35 21.31 -15.80
C PRO A 82 -5.28 19.77 -15.86
N TYR A 83 -4.18 19.21 -16.37
CA TYR A 83 -3.96 17.76 -16.39
C TYR A 83 -3.48 17.18 -15.06
N ILE A 84 -3.07 18.03 -14.11
CA ILE A 84 -2.61 17.57 -12.80
C ILE A 84 -3.83 17.17 -11.98
N LYS A 85 -3.84 15.92 -11.51
CA LYS A 85 -4.91 15.44 -10.64
C LYS A 85 -4.73 15.98 -9.23
N THR A 86 -5.36 17.11 -8.96
CA THR A 86 -5.44 17.73 -7.64
C THR A 86 -6.60 17.16 -6.83
N SER A 87 -6.44 17.07 -5.51
CA SER A 87 -7.54 16.67 -4.63
C SER A 87 -7.34 17.12 -3.19
N LEU A 88 -8.46 17.43 -2.51
CA LEU A 88 -8.53 17.63 -1.07
C LEU A 88 -9.44 16.57 -0.45
N SER A 89 -8.88 15.73 0.43
CA SER A 89 -9.59 14.64 1.11
C SER A 89 -9.49 14.79 2.64
N PRO A 90 -10.35 15.60 3.27
CA PRO A 90 -10.28 15.85 4.70
C PRO A 90 -10.58 14.60 5.54
N GLY A 91 -9.96 14.52 6.72
CA GLY A 91 -10.25 13.46 7.70
C GLY A 91 -11.56 13.64 8.46
N SER A 92 -12.12 14.86 8.49
CA SER A 92 -13.38 15.17 9.18
C SER A 92 -14.05 16.41 8.58
N GLY A 93 -15.34 16.58 8.86
CA GLY A 93 -16.10 17.77 8.47
C GLY A 93 -15.63 19.07 9.15
N VAL A 94 -14.93 18.97 10.29
CA VAL A 94 -14.37 20.13 11.00
C VAL A 94 -13.37 20.89 10.13
N VAL A 95 -12.59 20.15 9.32
CA VAL A 95 -11.64 20.73 8.36
C VAL A 95 -12.34 21.64 7.36
N THR A 96 -13.38 21.12 6.73
CA THR A 96 -14.19 21.89 5.79
C THR A 96 -14.80 23.12 6.45
N TYR A 97 -15.24 22.99 7.70
CA TYR A 97 -15.84 24.09 8.45
C TYR A 97 -14.85 25.26 8.60
N TYR A 98 -13.67 25.04 9.20
CA TYR A 98 -12.75 26.16 9.40
C TYR A 98 -12.15 26.70 8.10
N LEU A 99 -12.00 25.87 7.04
CA LEU A 99 -11.57 26.34 5.72
C LEU A 99 -12.64 27.24 5.07
N LYS A 100 -13.92 26.92 5.28
CA LYS A 100 -15.04 27.73 4.81
C LYS A 100 -15.10 29.06 5.56
N GLU A 101 -15.08 29.01 6.89
CA GLU A 101 -15.19 30.19 7.75
C GLU A 101 -14.00 31.14 7.61
N SER A 102 -12.80 30.64 7.33
CA SER A 102 -11.61 31.46 7.03
C SER A 102 -11.61 32.02 5.60
N GLY A 103 -12.58 31.65 4.76
CA GLY A 103 -12.75 32.16 3.39
C GLY A 103 -11.72 31.64 2.38
N VAL A 104 -11.02 30.54 2.68
CA VAL A 104 -9.95 30.02 1.80
C VAL A 104 -10.43 28.98 0.79
N ILE A 105 -11.59 28.36 0.99
CA ILE A 105 -12.15 27.34 0.08
C ILE A 105 -12.19 27.80 -1.39
N PRO A 106 -12.73 28.99 -1.74
CA PRO A 106 -12.84 29.40 -3.15
C PRO A 106 -11.48 29.45 -3.88
N TYR A 107 -10.39 29.73 -3.14
CA TYR A 107 -9.05 29.77 -3.69
C TYR A 107 -8.44 28.38 -3.85
N LEU A 108 -8.77 27.45 -2.95
CA LEU A 108 -8.40 26.04 -3.09
C LEU A 108 -9.11 25.42 -4.31
N GLU A 109 -10.41 25.64 -4.45
CA GLU A 109 -11.22 25.17 -5.59
C GLU A 109 -10.72 25.75 -6.93
N LYS A 110 -10.36 27.05 -6.96
CA LYS A 110 -9.78 27.67 -8.16
C LYS A 110 -8.43 27.07 -8.57
N LEU A 111 -7.71 26.48 -7.62
CA LEU A 111 -6.48 25.70 -7.87
C LEU A 111 -6.77 24.19 -8.08
N GLY A 112 -8.03 23.77 -8.14
CA GLY A 112 -8.45 22.38 -8.35
C GLY A 112 -8.41 21.50 -7.09
N PHE A 113 -8.24 22.08 -5.89
CA PHE A 113 -8.27 21.36 -4.62
C PHE A 113 -9.69 21.31 -4.04
N ASP A 114 -10.65 20.85 -4.85
CA ASP A 114 -12.01 20.58 -4.41
C ASP A 114 -12.03 19.47 -3.34
N ILE A 115 -13.00 19.56 -2.43
CA ILE A 115 -13.26 18.50 -1.46
C ILE A 115 -13.88 17.33 -2.19
N VAL A 116 -13.08 16.28 -2.43
CA VAL A 116 -13.50 15.10 -3.21
C VAL A 116 -14.06 13.97 -2.34
N GLY A 117 -13.97 14.09 -1.01
CA GLY A 117 -14.53 13.12 -0.07
C GLY A 117 -13.86 13.13 1.30
N TYR A 118 -14.54 12.55 2.28
CA TYR A 118 -14.07 12.41 3.66
C TYR A 118 -13.59 10.98 3.91
N GLY A 119 -12.27 10.76 3.88
CA GLY A 119 -11.69 9.43 4.05
C GLY A 119 -10.25 9.32 3.59
N CYS A 120 -9.73 8.09 3.56
CA CYS A 120 -8.32 7.85 3.24
C CYS A 120 -7.92 8.25 1.81
N MET A 121 -8.78 7.96 0.81
CA MET A 121 -8.58 8.29 -0.61
C MET A 121 -7.14 8.03 -1.10
N THR A 122 -6.45 9.02 -1.68
CA THR A 122 -5.08 8.87 -2.20
C THR A 122 -4.07 8.32 -1.18
N CYS A 123 -4.23 8.58 0.12
CA CYS A 123 -3.33 8.08 1.17
C CYS A 123 -3.25 6.53 1.24
N ILE A 124 -4.33 5.84 0.85
CA ILE A 124 -4.38 4.37 0.81
C ILE A 124 -4.20 3.80 -0.61
N GLY A 125 -3.94 4.65 -1.60
CA GLY A 125 -3.87 4.26 -3.01
C GLY A 125 -5.21 4.32 -3.75
N ASN A 126 -6.27 4.81 -3.11
CA ASN A 126 -7.54 5.10 -3.77
C ASN A 126 -7.47 6.47 -4.46
N SER A 127 -6.48 6.62 -5.33
CA SER A 127 -6.22 7.84 -6.09
C SER A 127 -7.15 8.03 -7.28
N GLY A 128 -7.90 6.98 -7.68
CA GLY A 128 -8.69 6.95 -8.92
C GLY A 128 -7.80 6.99 -10.18
N PRO A 129 -8.41 7.03 -11.38
CA PRO A 129 -7.67 7.04 -12.65
C PRO A 129 -7.02 8.39 -12.93
N LEU A 130 -5.87 8.39 -13.61
CA LEU A 130 -5.39 9.54 -14.37
C LEU A 130 -6.06 9.55 -15.76
N ASP A 131 -6.07 10.71 -16.40
CA ASP A 131 -6.56 10.85 -17.77
C ASP A 131 -5.76 9.96 -18.74
N GLU A 132 -6.43 9.37 -19.72
CA GLU A 132 -5.81 8.42 -20.66
C GLU A 132 -4.68 9.06 -21.46
N ASN A 133 -4.79 10.34 -21.84
CA ASN A 133 -3.74 11.03 -22.58
C ASN A 133 -2.47 11.17 -21.74
N VAL A 134 -2.62 11.44 -20.43
CA VAL A 134 -1.50 11.50 -19.49
C VAL A 134 -0.88 10.11 -19.32
N VAL A 135 -1.69 9.08 -19.06
CA VAL A 135 -1.22 7.69 -18.88
C VAL A 135 -0.46 7.21 -20.10
N ASN A 136 -1.05 7.33 -21.29
CA ASN A 136 -0.44 6.91 -22.55
C ASN A 136 0.88 7.64 -22.80
N THR A 137 0.95 8.93 -22.48
CA THR A 137 2.19 9.72 -22.62
C THR A 137 3.28 9.28 -21.65
N ILE A 138 2.94 8.97 -20.40
CA ILE A 138 3.89 8.46 -19.39
C ILE A 138 4.48 7.13 -19.87
N GLU A 139 3.62 6.19 -20.26
CA GLU A 139 4.03 4.83 -20.62
C GLU A 139 4.83 4.79 -21.91
N LYS A 140 4.35 5.45 -22.97
CA LYS A 140 5.03 5.49 -24.27
C LYS A 140 6.45 6.02 -24.19
N ASN A 141 6.71 6.96 -23.29
CA ASN A 141 8.00 7.64 -23.16
C ASN A 141 8.82 7.16 -21.94
N GLY A 142 8.35 6.15 -21.21
CA GLY A 142 9.08 5.57 -20.06
C GLY A 142 9.32 6.57 -18.91
N LEU A 143 8.44 7.56 -18.74
CA LEU A 143 8.69 8.69 -17.84
C LEU A 143 8.60 8.31 -16.35
N VAL A 144 9.40 9.00 -15.54
CA VAL A 144 9.33 8.95 -14.07
C VAL A 144 8.52 10.16 -13.60
N CYS A 145 7.19 10.05 -13.70
CA CYS A 145 6.27 11.07 -13.20
C CYS A 145 6.02 10.90 -11.69
N CYS A 146 5.63 12.02 -11.07
CA CYS A 146 5.61 12.18 -9.62
C CYS A 146 4.19 12.35 -9.07
N GLY A 147 3.91 11.67 -7.96
CA GLY A 147 2.84 12.03 -7.04
C GLY A 147 3.40 12.80 -5.84
N VAL A 148 2.78 13.93 -5.48
CA VAL A 148 3.10 14.68 -4.26
C VAL A 148 1.87 14.65 -3.36
N LEU A 149 2.02 14.20 -2.12
CA LEU A 149 0.90 14.03 -1.21
C LEU A 149 1.24 14.33 0.23
N SER A 150 0.25 14.78 1.00
CA SER A 150 0.37 14.98 2.45
C SER A 150 0.12 13.70 3.26
N GLY A 151 0.50 12.55 2.70
CA GLY A 151 0.40 11.25 3.33
C GLY A 151 1.54 10.92 4.30
N ASN A 152 1.61 9.64 4.68
CA ASN A 152 2.67 9.09 5.54
C ASN A 152 3.41 7.89 4.91
N ARG A 153 3.03 7.49 3.70
CA ARG A 153 3.64 6.37 2.96
C ARG A 153 3.69 6.68 1.48
N ASN A 154 4.80 6.32 0.85
CA ASN A 154 5.10 6.59 -0.56
C ASN A 154 5.81 5.41 -1.25
N PHE A 155 5.56 4.18 -0.78
CA PHE A 155 6.10 2.97 -1.41
C PHE A 155 5.72 2.88 -2.89
N GLU A 156 6.59 2.27 -3.69
CA GLU A 156 6.37 2.10 -5.14
C GLU A 156 5.05 1.38 -5.41
N GLY A 157 4.28 1.88 -6.39
CA GLY A 157 3.01 1.29 -6.80
C GLY A 157 1.85 1.47 -5.81
N ARG A 158 2.07 2.05 -4.62
CA ARG A 158 1.01 2.26 -3.63
C ARG A 158 0.09 3.43 -3.97
N ILE A 159 0.64 4.55 -4.42
CA ILE A 159 -0.13 5.80 -4.62
C ILE A 159 -0.95 5.73 -5.90
N HIS A 160 -0.29 5.47 -7.03
CA HIS A 160 -0.93 5.26 -8.33
C HIS A 160 0.01 4.40 -9.21
N PRO A 161 -0.50 3.52 -10.08
CA PRO A 161 0.32 2.66 -10.93
C PRO A 161 1.28 3.42 -11.87
N ASN A 162 0.86 4.61 -12.35
CA ASN A 162 1.64 5.46 -13.26
C ASN A 162 2.54 6.51 -12.57
N THR A 163 2.65 6.49 -11.23
CA THR A 163 3.58 7.37 -10.48
C THR A 163 4.71 6.55 -9.88
N ARG A 164 5.87 6.55 -10.55
CA ARG A 164 7.08 5.84 -10.10
C ARG A 164 7.77 6.53 -8.93
N ALA A 165 7.68 7.86 -8.86
CA ALA A 165 8.19 8.65 -7.74
C ALA A 165 7.03 9.23 -6.94
N ASN A 166 7.09 9.13 -5.61
CA ASN A 166 6.06 9.66 -4.72
C ASN A 166 6.70 10.38 -3.55
N TYR A 167 6.29 11.62 -3.28
CA TYR A 167 6.89 12.46 -2.23
C TYR A 167 5.85 12.82 -1.17
N LEU A 168 6.23 12.59 0.09
CA LEU A 168 5.47 13.07 1.24
C LEU A 168 5.86 14.52 1.53
N ALA A 169 4.88 15.40 1.59
CA ALA A 169 5.11 16.82 1.79
C ALA A 169 4.00 17.44 2.65
N SER A 170 4.23 18.62 3.24
CA SER A 170 3.14 19.35 3.90
C SER A 170 2.06 19.75 2.88
N PRO A 171 0.80 19.95 3.30
CA PRO A 171 -0.26 20.48 2.43
C PRO A 171 0.15 21.73 1.63
N LEU A 172 0.94 22.65 2.22
CA LEU A 172 1.47 23.83 1.55
C LEU A 172 2.38 23.47 0.37
N LEU A 173 3.30 22.51 0.59
CA LEU A 173 4.21 22.04 -0.45
C LEU A 173 3.48 21.24 -1.53
N VAL A 174 2.40 20.53 -1.21
CA VAL A 174 1.56 19.88 -2.23
C VAL A 174 1.05 20.91 -3.23
N ILE A 175 0.51 22.04 -2.75
CA ILE A 175 0.06 23.14 -3.63
C ILE A 175 1.25 23.76 -4.38
N ALA A 176 2.36 24.02 -3.71
CA ALA A 176 3.55 24.62 -4.34
C ALA A 176 4.08 23.76 -5.52
N TYR A 177 4.17 22.44 -5.33
CA TYR A 177 4.60 21.52 -6.39
C TYR A 177 3.54 21.34 -7.48
N ALA A 178 2.26 21.45 -7.15
CA ALA A 178 1.19 21.44 -8.15
C ALA A 178 1.25 22.68 -9.05
N ILE A 179 1.49 23.88 -8.48
CA ILE A 179 1.70 25.13 -9.25
C ILE A 179 2.95 25.01 -10.12
N ALA A 180 4.06 24.54 -9.56
CA ALA A 180 5.30 24.35 -10.32
C ALA A 180 5.19 23.25 -11.39
N GLY A 181 4.30 22.27 -11.19
CA GLY A 181 4.08 21.13 -12.08
C GLY A 181 5.24 20.14 -12.18
N ARG A 182 6.27 20.27 -11.33
CA ARG A 182 7.48 19.44 -11.36
C ARG A 182 8.19 19.41 -10.00
N VAL A 183 8.83 18.30 -9.66
CA VAL A 183 9.57 18.13 -8.38
C VAL A 183 11.04 18.58 -8.45
N ASP A 184 11.55 18.77 -9.66
CA ASP A 184 12.93 19.17 -9.95
C ASP A 184 13.10 20.68 -10.12
N ILE A 185 12.22 21.45 -9.47
CA ILE A 185 12.31 22.91 -9.31
C ILE A 185 13.22 23.26 -8.12
N ASP A 186 13.98 24.35 -8.26
CA ASP A 186 14.65 25.04 -7.17
C ASP A 186 13.86 26.30 -6.78
N PHE A 187 13.08 26.22 -5.68
CA PHE A 187 12.20 27.32 -5.26
C PHE A 187 12.93 28.61 -4.83
N GLU A 188 14.25 28.57 -4.59
CA GLU A 188 15.02 29.77 -4.23
C GLU A 188 15.39 30.59 -5.47
N THR A 189 15.59 29.91 -6.60
CA THR A 189 16.19 30.49 -7.82
C THR A 189 15.24 30.50 -9.01
N GLU A 190 14.22 29.63 -9.02
CA GLU A 190 13.23 29.51 -10.09
C GLU A 190 11.87 30.07 -9.63
N ALA A 191 11.24 30.90 -10.47
CA ALA A 191 9.91 31.42 -10.24
C ALA A 191 8.83 30.36 -10.48
N LEU A 192 7.73 30.41 -9.73
CA LEU A 192 6.55 29.57 -9.93
C LEU A 192 5.77 29.98 -11.18
N GLY A 193 5.82 31.26 -11.53
CA GLY A 193 5.13 31.83 -12.66
C GLY A 193 5.36 33.33 -12.76
N ILE A 194 4.56 33.97 -13.61
CA ILE A 194 4.56 35.41 -13.83
C ILE A 194 3.18 35.91 -13.42
N ASP A 195 3.11 36.96 -12.60
CA ASP A 195 1.84 37.59 -12.21
C ASP A 195 1.23 38.44 -13.33
N ASN A 196 0.03 38.95 -13.08
CA ASN A 196 -0.70 39.79 -14.03
C ASN A 196 0.04 41.09 -14.39
N ASP A 197 1.00 41.54 -13.57
CA ASP A 197 1.83 42.72 -13.80
C ASP A 197 3.15 42.38 -14.53
N GLY A 198 3.35 41.12 -14.92
CA GLY A 198 4.57 40.67 -15.59
C GLY A 198 5.74 40.38 -14.66
N LYS A 199 5.54 40.37 -13.33
CA LYS A 199 6.61 40.11 -12.35
C LYS A 199 6.74 38.63 -12.06
N LYS A 200 7.98 38.18 -11.88
CA LYS A 200 8.27 36.81 -11.44
C LYS A 200 7.78 36.60 -10.01
N VAL A 201 6.98 35.56 -9.79
CA VAL A 201 6.49 35.17 -8.46
C VAL A 201 7.27 33.95 -7.98
N PHE A 202 7.97 34.09 -6.85
CA PHE A 202 8.70 33.01 -6.19
C PHE A 202 7.87 32.40 -5.07
N LEU A 203 8.24 31.20 -4.61
CA LEU A 203 7.54 30.54 -3.49
C LEU A 203 7.51 31.42 -2.23
N ARG A 204 8.61 32.13 -1.95
CA ARG A 204 8.72 33.06 -0.81
C ARG A 204 7.71 34.21 -0.85
N ASP A 205 7.20 34.58 -2.03
CA ASP A 205 6.27 35.70 -2.20
C ASP A 205 4.83 35.30 -1.82
N ILE A 206 4.52 34.00 -1.84
CA ILE A 206 3.19 33.44 -1.56
C ILE A 206 3.15 32.57 -0.31
N TRP A 207 4.30 32.29 0.31
CA TRP A 207 4.37 31.45 1.50
C TRP A 207 3.81 32.19 2.73
N PRO A 208 2.77 31.68 3.40
CA PRO A 208 2.25 32.31 4.59
C PRO A 208 3.23 32.17 5.76
N THR A 209 3.40 33.24 6.53
CA THR A 209 4.21 33.21 7.74
C THR A 209 3.50 32.45 8.86
N ARG A 210 4.25 32.00 9.87
CA ARG A 210 3.66 31.33 11.03
C ARG A 210 2.66 32.22 11.78
N ASN A 211 2.92 33.52 11.85
CA ASN A 211 2.03 34.47 12.52
C ASN A 211 0.69 34.60 11.77
N GLU A 212 0.73 34.74 10.43
CA GLU A 212 -0.48 34.79 9.60
C GLU A 212 -1.34 33.52 9.78
N ILE A 213 -0.72 32.34 9.86
CA ILE A 213 -1.43 31.08 10.09
C ILE A 213 -2.07 31.06 11.49
N GLN A 214 -1.30 31.42 12.53
CA GLN A 214 -1.76 31.37 13.92
C GLN A 214 -2.94 32.33 14.17
N GLU A 215 -2.92 33.51 13.56
CA GLU A 215 -4.02 34.48 13.67
C GLU A 215 -5.32 33.92 13.11
N VAL A 216 -5.27 33.26 11.94
CA VAL A 216 -6.44 32.62 11.32
C VAL A 216 -6.88 31.41 12.13
N GLU A 217 -5.95 30.59 12.62
CA GLU A 217 -6.26 29.41 13.44
C GLU A 217 -6.96 29.79 14.74
N ASN A 218 -6.43 30.77 15.48
CA ASN A 218 -7.03 31.26 16.74
C ASN A 218 -8.44 31.83 16.54
N LYS A 219 -8.71 32.41 15.37
CA LYS A 219 -10.00 33.03 15.05
C LYS A 219 -11.03 32.01 14.57
N HIS A 220 -10.62 31.02 13.78
CA HIS A 220 -11.52 30.16 13.02
C HIS A 220 -11.55 28.70 13.48
N VAL A 221 -10.75 28.28 14.47
CA VAL A 221 -10.80 26.93 15.03
C VAL A 221 -11.37 27.00 16.45
N ILE A 222 -12.69 26.90 16.58
CA ILE A 222 -13.40 27.08 17.86
C ILE A 222 -14.15 25.80 18.30
N PRO A 223 -14.33 25.57 19.61
CA PRO A 223 -14.98 24.36 20.14
C PRO A 223 -16.39 24.09 19.59
N ALA A 224 -17.16 25.14 19.30
CA ALA A 224 -18.51 25.04 18.77
C ALA A 224 -18.58 24.24 17.45
N MET A 225 -17.55 24.35 16.60
CA MET A 225 -17.47 23.62 15.33
C MET A 225 -17.36 22.11 15.56
N PHE A 226 -16.59 21.70 16.58
CA PHE A 226 -16.45 20.29 16.94
C PHE A 226 -17.79 19.76 17.48
N GLN A 227 -18.45 20.50 18.36
CA GLN A 227 -19.77 20.11 18.89
C GLN A 227 -20.79 19.92 17.77
N GLU A 228 -20.85 20.85 16.81
CA GLU A 228 -21.78 20.77 15.70
C GLU A 228 -21.53 19.52 14.83
N VAL A 229 -20.28 19.31 14.38
CA VAL A 229 -19.93 18.19 13.49
C VAL A 229 -20.13 16.85 14.20
N TYR A 230 -19.68 16.71 15.44
CA TYR A 230 -19.76 15.42 16.15
C TYR A 230 -21.15 15.11 16.70
N SER A 231 -22.03 16.10 16.90
CA SER A 231 -23.42 15.85 17.34
C SER A 231 -24.24 15.02 16.35
N LYS A 232 -23.82 14.95 15.08
CA LYS A 232 -24.52 14.26 13.99
C LYS A 232 -23.78 13.04 13.45
N ILE A 233 -22.63 12.66 14.03
CA ILE A 233 -21.75 11.65 13.44
C ILE A 233 -22.39 10.25 13.33
N GLU A 234 -23.25 9.89 14.30
CA GLU A 234 -23.94 8.60 14.33
C GLU A 234 -25.10 8.51 13.32
N LEU A 235 -25.64 9.66 12.88
CA LEU A 235 -26.71 9.70 11.88
C LEU A 235 -26.20 9.22 10.51
N GLY A 236 -24.93 9.45 10.19
CA GLY A 236 -24.38 9.15 8.87
C GLY A 236 -25.10 9.91 7.75
N SER A 237 -25.00 9.39 6.52
CA SER A 237 -25.72 9.95 5.37
C SER A 237 -27.16 9.40 5.30
N GLN A 238 -28.00 10.00 4.45
CA GLN A 238 -29.36 9.49 4.23
C GLN A 238 -29.32 8.05 3.69
N GLU A 239 -28.37 7.74 2.81
CA GLU A 239 -28.17 6.39 2.28
C GLU A 239 -27.84 5.40 3.40
N TRP A 240 -26.98 5.79 4.36
CA TRP A 240 -26.64 4.97 5.53
C TRP A 240 -27.89 4.61 6.36
N GLN A 241 -28.75 5.60 6.64
CA GLN A 241 -29.97 5.41 7.43
C GLN A 241 -30.99 4.49 6.74
N THR A 242 -30.96 4.43 5.41
CA THR A 242 -31.89 3.59 4.61
C THR A 242 -31.41 2.15 4.40
N LEU A 243 -30.21 1.78 4.86
CA LEU A 243 -29.71 0.42 4.73
C LEU A 243 -30.57 -0.56 5.52
N GLN A 244 -31.14 -1.53 4.82
CA GLN A 244 -31.87 -2.64 5.45
C GLN A 244 -30.87 -3.62 6.05
N VAL A 245 -31.04 -3.94 7.34
CA VAL A 245 -30.19 -4.88 8.07
C VAL A 245 -31.02 -6.04 8.60
N SER A 246 -30.44 -7.24 8.65
CA SER A 246 -31.07 -8.40 9.28
C SER A 246 -30.92 -8.33 10.80
N GLU A 247 -31.97 -8.70 11.54
CA GLU A 247 -31.90 -8.85 13.01
C GLU A 247 -31.19 -10.15 13.45
N SER A 248 -30.79 -11.01 12.51
CA SER A 248 -30.13 -12.27 12.81
C SER A 248 -28.75 -12.07 13.46
N LYS A 249 -28.54 -12.71 14.61
CA LYS A 249 -27.23 -12.75 15.29
C LYS A 249 -26.20 -13.61 14.55
N LEU A 250 -26.68 -14.61 13.79
CA LEU A 250 -25.83 -15.43 12.92
C LEU A 250 -25.88 -14.86 11.50
N TYR A 251 -24.72 -14.52 10.95
CA TYR A 251 -24.65 -13.87 9.64
C TYR A 251 -25.22 -14.78 8.53
N PRO A 252 -26.25 -14.35 7.78
CA PRO A 252 -26.85 -15.15 6.71
C PRO A 252 -25.96 -15.10 5.46
N TRP A 253 -24.97 -15.98 5.39
CA TRP A 253 -24.04 -16.06 4.26
C TRP A 253 -24.79 -16.24 2.94
N SER A 254 -24.47 -15.41 1.95
CA SER A 254 -25.02 -15.50 0.60
C SER A 254 -24.05 -16.22 -0.33
N GLY A 255 -24.54 -17.25 -1.04
CA GLY A 255 -23.74 -18.00 -2.01
C GLY A 255 -23.39 -17.23 -3.28
N VAL A 256 -24.08 -16.11 -3.56
CA VAL A 256 -23.85 -15.27 -4.75
C VAL A 256 -23.03 -14.02 -4.45
N SER A 257 -22.70 -13.76 -3.18
CA SER A 257 -21.96 -12.56 -2.81
C SER A 257 -20.50 -12.64 -3.24
N THR A 258 -20.06 -11.67 -4.03
CA THR A 258 -18.64 -11.51 -4.40
C THR A 258 -17.88 -10.64 -3.40
N TYR A 259 -18.53 -10.12 -2.35
CA TYR A 259 -17.92 -9.24 -1.34
C TYR A 259 -17.75 -9.90 0.03
N ILE A 260 -18.76 -10.64 0.49
CA ILE A 260 -18.78 -11.26 1.82
C ILE A 260 -18.97 -12.77 1.66
N LYS A 261 -17.94 -13.54 2.00
CA LYS A 261 -17.89 -15.00 1.87
C LYS A 261 -17.50 -15.62 3.21
N ARG A 262 -18.08 -16.79 3.54
CA ARG A 262 -17.68 -17.56 4.72
C ARG A 262 -16.23 -18.04 4.52
N PRO A 263 -15.29 -17.65 5.39
CA PRO A 263 -13.89 -18.04 5.24
C PRO A 263 -13.66 -19.47 5.75
N PRO A 264 -12.69 -20.20 5.18
CA PRO A 264 -12.42 -21.60 5.52
C PRO A 264 -11.54 -21.80 6.77
N PHE A 265 -11.21 -20.74 7.52
CA PHE A 265 -10.22 -20.78 8.62
C PHE A 265 -10.52 -21.79 9.74
N PHE A 266 -11.78 -22.20 9.88
CA PHE A 266 -12.23 -23.12 10.93
C PHE A 266 -12.73 -24.47 10.38
N GLU A 267 -12.55 -24.74 9.08
CA GLU A 267 -12.94 -26.01 8.48
C GLU A 267 -12.12 -27.16 9.07
N GLY A 268 -12.80 -28.24 9.50
CA GLY A 268 -12.16 -29.39 10.14
C GLY A 268 -11.61 -29.12 11.54
N MET A 269 -11.89 -27.96 12.16
CA MET A 269 -11.38 -27.63 13.49
C MET A 269 -12.01 -28.54 14.57
N ALA A 270 -11.15 -29.17 15.37
CA ALA A 270 -11.53 -29.98 16.53
C ALA A 270 -11.30 -29.25 17.87
N LEU A 271 -12.06 -29.66 18.90
CA LEU A 271 -11.91 -29.16 20.27
C LEU A 271 -10.53 -29.51 20.84
N MET A 272 -10.07 -30.74 20.62
CA MET A 272 -8.73 -31.17 21.04
C MET A 272 -7.64 -30.54 20.17
N LEU A 273 -6.50 -30.22 20.78
CA LEU A 273 -5.35 -29.66 20.07
C LEU A 273 -4.73 -30.72 19.16
N PRO A 274 -4.38 -30.38 17.90
CA PRO A 274 -3.60 -31.27 17.06
C PRO A 274 -2.18 -31.42 17.62
N PRO A 275 -1.53 -32.59 17.43
CA PRO A 275 -0.13 -32.75 17.77
C PRO A 275 0.74 -31.84 16.89
N LEU A 276 1.82 -31.34 17.48
CA LEU A 276 2.82 -30.58 16.72
C LEU A 276 3.59 -31.52 15.79
N ARG A 277 3.84 -31.05 14.57
CA ARG A 277 4.53 -31.83 13.54
C ARG A 277 5.58 -30.97 12.87
N SER A 278 6.74 -31.58 12.60
CA SER A 278 7.75 -31.00 11.72
C SER A 278 7.19 -30.81 10.31
N ILE A 279 7.72 -29.81 9.60
CA ILE A 279 7.41 -29.60 8.19
C ILE A 279 8.39 -30.45 7.38
N ARG A 280 7.90 -31.33 6.51
CA ARG A 280 8.73 -32.23 5.70
C ARG A 280 8.47 -32.01 4.22
N ASN A 281 9.51 -32.16 3.42
CA ASN A 281 9.48 -32.07 1.96
C ASN A 281 8.85 -30.78 1.43
N ALA A 282 9.07 -29.65 2.11
CA ALA A 282 8.50 -28.38 1.69
C ALA A 282 9.24 -27.79 0.49
N ARG A 283 8.53 -26.98 -0.30
CA ARG A 283 9.09 -26.20 -1.40
C ARG A 283 9.01 -24.71 -1.11
N CYS A 284 10.01 -23.97 -1.59
CA CYS A 284 10.00 -22.52 -1.51
C CYS A 284 9.08 -21.95 -2.60
N LEU A 285 7.97 -21.34 -2.21
CA LEU A 285 7.05 -20.70 -3.15
C LEU A 285 7.62 -19.39 -3.68
N LEU A 286 8.28 -18.60 -2.83
CA LEU A 286 8.88 -17.32 -3.18
C LEU A 286 10.22 -17.13 -2.49
N TYR A 287 11.21 -16.66 -3.24
CA TYR A 287 12.48 -16.18 -2.72
C TYR A 287 12.55 -14.67 -2.96
N LEU A 288 12.35 -13.90 -1.90
CA LEU A 288 12.23 -12.45 -1.95
C LEU A 288 13.47 -11.76 -1.34
N GLY A 289 13.68 -10.50 -1.72
CA GLY A 289 14.73 -9.64 -1.18
C GLY A 289 14.33 -8.92 0.11
N ASP A 290 14.98 -7.78 0.34
CA ASP A 290 14.75 -6.91 1.49
C ASP A 290 13.47 -6.06 1.36
N SER A 291 12.97 -5.59 2.50
CA SER A 291 11.92 -4.58 2.64
C SER A 291 10.63 -4.90 1.87
N VAL A 292 10.27 -6.18 1.77
CA VAL A 292 9.00 -6.62 1.20
C VAL A 292 7.85 -6.14 2.09
N THR A 293 7.22 -5.05 1.67
CA THR A 293 6.08 -4.45 2.39
C THR A 293 4.82 -5.34 2.35
N THR A 294 3.90 -5.10 3.28
CA THR A 294 2.55 -5.72 3.25
C THR A 294 1.71 -5.34 2.02
N ASP A 295 2.05 -4.28 1.28
CA ASP A 295 1.43 -3.99 -0.02
C ASP A 295 1.94 -4.91 -1.14
N HIS A 296 3.15 -5.47 -1.02
CA HIS A 296 3.61 -6.56 -1.89
C HIS A 296 2.91 -7.87 -1.56
N ILE A 297 2.77 -8.18 -0.26
CA ILE A 297 2.17 -9.44 0.22
C ILE A 297 0.66 -9.48 -0.02
N SER A 298 -0.05 -8.38 0.25
CA SER A 298 -1.50 -8.29 0.13
C SER A 298 -1.87 -6.90 -0.40
N PRO A 299 -1.81 -6.64 -1.71
CA PRO A 299 -2.19 -5.36 -2.30
C PRO A 299 -3.60 -4.93 -1.90
N ALA A 300 -3.86 -3.63 -1.83
CA ALA A 300 -5.18 -3.07 -1.51
C ALA A 300 -5.81 -2.28 -2.66
N GLY A 301 -5.03 -1.88 -3.67
CA GLY A 301 -5.49 -1.07 -4.79
C GLY A 301 -6.22 -1.88 -5.86
N SER A 302 -6.14 -1.40 -7.10
CA SER A 302 -6.82 -1.96 -8.26
C SER A 302 -6.43 -3.41 -8.55
N ILE A 303 -7.39 -4.18 -9.06
CA ILE A 303 -7.19 -5.58 -9.48
C ILE A 303 -6.76 -5.59 -10.95
N ALA A 304 -5.57 -6.11 -11.24
CA ALA A 304 -5.04 -6.20 -12.60
C ALA A 304 -5.88 -7.17 -13.45
N ARG A 305 -6.18 -6.78 -14.70
CA ARG A 305 -7.10 -7.54 -15.60
C ARG A 305 -6.62 -8.96 -15.92
N ASN A 306 -5.31 -9.18 -15.92
CA ASN A 306 -4.67 -10.46 -16.19
C ASN A 306 -4.34 -11.27 -14.92
N SER A 307 -4.89 -10.91 -13.76
CA SER A 307 -4.61 -11.59 -12.48
C SER A 307 -5.56 -12.75 -12.19
N PRO A 308 -5.19 -13.70 -11.31
CA PRO A 308 -6.09 -14.76 -10.85
C PRO A 308 -7.39 -14.22 -10.24
N ALA A 309 -7.32 -13.10 -9.51
CA ALA A 309 -8.49 -12.46 -8.91
C ALA A 309 -9.46 -11.91 -9.97
N ALA A 310 -8.92 -11.32 -11.05
CA ALA A 310 -9.75 -10.87 -12.18
C ALA A 310 -10.44 -12.05 -12.87
N ARG A 311 -9.72 -13.16 -13.11
CA ARG A 311 -10.31 -14.39 -13.69
C ARG A 311 -11.50 -14.87 -12.84
N TYR A 312 -11.31 -14.99 -11.53
CA TYR A 312 -12.38 -15.38 -10.60
C TYR A 312 -13.58 -14.41 -10.61
N LEU A 313 -13.33 -13.10 -10.58
CA LEU A 313 -14.43 -12.11 -10.60
C LEU A 313 -15.19 -12.14 -11.93
N SER A 314 -14.49 -12.33 -13.05
CA SER A 314 -15.12 -12.47 -14.38
C SER A 314 -15.90 -13.77 -14.53
N GLU A 315 -15.42 -14.89 -14.00
CA GLU A 315 -16.17 -16.15 -13.91
C GLU A 315 -17.47 -15.99 -13.09
N ASN A 316 -17.49 -15.04 -12.14
CA ASN A 316 -18.67 -14.65 -11.37
C ASN A 316 -19.47 -13.49 -12.00
N GLY A 317 -19.28 -13.22 -13.30
CA GLY A 317 -20.10 -12.30 -14.08
C GLY A 317 -19.75 -10.81 -13.94
N LEU A 318 -18.60 -10.46 -13.33
CA LEU A 318 -18.19 -9.06 -13.19
C LEU A 318 -17.30 -8.59 -14.34
N THR A 319 -17.44 -7.32 -14.69
CA THR A 319 -16.56 -6.64 -15.64
C THR A 319 -15.46 -5.85 -14.91
N PRO A 320 -14.35 -5.47 -15.57
CA PRO A 320 -13.25 -4.76 -14.91
C PRO A 320 -13.63 -3.49 -14.15
N LYS A 321 -14.66 -2.75 -14.60
CA LYS A 321 -15.19 -1.58 -13.86
C LYS A 321 -15.83 -1.95 -12.51
N ASP A 322 -16.33 -3.18 -12.39
CA ASP A 322 -17.05 -3.68 -11.22
C ASP A 322 -16.14 -4.48 -10.27
N PHE A 323 -14.87 -4.70 -10.65
CA PHE A 323 -13.91 -5.40 -9.80
C PHE A 323 -13.67 -4.70 -8.47
N ASN A 324 -13.75 -3.37 -8.48
CA ASN A 324 -13.39 -2.52 -7.35
C ASN A 324 -11.91 -2.76 -6.97
N SER A 325 -11.57 -2.67 -5.68
CA SER A 325 -10.21 -2.80 -5.17
C SER A 325 -10.04 -4.07 -4.35
N TYR A 326 -8.80 -4.56 -4.20
CA TYR A 326 -8.53 -5.63 -3.24
C TYR A 326 -8.95 -5.25 -1.82
N GLY A 327 -8.80 -3.98 -1.44
CA GLY A 327 -9.23 -3.46 -0.14
C GLY A 327 -10.72 -3.67 0.12
N SER A 328 -11.58 -3.44 -0.88
CA SER A 328 -13.02 -3.66 -0.77
C SER A 328 -13.41 -5.14 -0.76
N ARG A 329 -12.53 -6.02 -1.27
CA ARG A 329 -12.79 -7.47 -1.39
C ARG A 329 -12.33 -8.28 -0.17
N ARG A 330 -11.89 -7.62 0.91
CA ARG A 330 -11.38 -8.27 2.14
C ARG A 330 -12.37 -9.17 2.86
N GLY A 331 -13.67 -9.05 2.60
CA GLY A 331 -14.68 -9.97 3.10
C GLY A 331 -14.78 -11.28 2.31
N ASN A 332 -14.03 -11.42 1.21
CA ASN A 332 -14.07 -12.58 0.33
C ASN A 332 -12.68 -13.23 0.24
N ASP A 333 -12.50 -14.36 0.91
CA ASP A 333 -11.24 -15.11 0.93
C ASP A 333 -10.79 -15.62 -0.45
N ALA A 334 -11.73 -15.94 -1.34
CA ALA A 334 -11.41 -16.44 -2.67
C ALA A 334 -10.68 -15.37 -3.52
N VAL A 335 -11.09 -14.10 -3.39
CA VAL A 335 -10.44 -12.96 -4.05
C VAL A 335 -9.12 -12.64 -3.37
N MET A 336 -9.10 -12.61 -2.04
CA MET A 336 -7.91 -12.20 -1.30
C MET A 336 -6.77 -13.22 -1.36
N ALA A 337 -7.06 -14.53 -1.38
CA ALA A 337 -6.06 -15.56 -1.64
C ALA A 337 -5.43 -15.37 -3.03
N ARG A 338 -6.26 -15.15 -4.06
CA ARG A 338 -5.82 -14.84 -5.43
C ARG A 338 -5.05 -13.52 -5.55
N GLY A 339 -5.35 -12.57 -4.67
CA GLY A 339 -4.63 -11.30 -4.56
C GLY A 339 -3.33 -11.38 -3.76
N THR A 340 -3.04 -12.51 -3.11
CA THR A 340 -1.85 -12.64 -2.27
C THR A 340 -0.60 -12.73 -3.13
N PHE A 341 0.38 -11.87 -2.85
CA PHE A 341 1.57 -11.62 -3.67
C PHE A 341 1.26 -11.15 -5.10
N ALA A 342 0.04 -10.66 -5.38
CA ALA A 342 -0.38 -10.22 -6.70
C ALA A 342 0.11 -8.80 -7.09
N ASN A 343 1.09 -8.25 -6.37
CA ASN A 343 1.63 -6.93 -6.65
C ASN A 343 2.53 -6.97 -7.90
N ILE A 344 2.24 -6.09 -8.87
CA ILE A 344 2.97 -6.00 -10.14
C ILE A 344 4.45 -5.60 -10.00
N ARG A 345 4.86 -5.11 -8.83
CA ARG A 345 6.24 -4.71 -8.51
C ARG A 345 6.98 -5.74 -7.65
N LEU A 346 6.37 -6.90 -7.38
CA LEU A 346 7.05 -7.94 -6.61
C LEU A 346 8.30 -8.44 -7.35
N VAL A 347 9.45 -8.42 -6.66
CA VAL A 347 10.71 -8.98 -7.17
C VAL A 347 10.93 -10.33 -6.51
N ASN A 348 10.78 -11.40 -7.29
CA ASN A 348 10.99 -12.78 -6.85
C ASN A 348 12.23 -13.35 -7.56
N LYS A 349 13.24 -13.75 -6.78
CA LYS A 349 14.52 -14.28 -7.28
C LYS A 349 14.39 -15.63 -8.00
N LEU A 350 13.24 -16.30 -7.88
CA LEU A 350 12.98 -17.54 -8.63
C LEU A 350 12.65 -17.31 -10.11
N VAL A 351 12.29 -16.08 -10.49
CA VAL A 351 11.91 -15.70 -11.87
C VAL A 351 12.76 -14.53 -12.36
N THR A 352 12.81 -14.37 -13.69
CA THR A 352 13.65 -13.33 -14.31
C THR A 352 12.99 -11.95 -14.38
N LYS A 353 11.66 -11.87 -14.34
CA LYS A 353 10.90 -10.63 -14.51
C LYS A 353 10.16 -10.25 -13.24
N THR A 354 10.24 -8.98 -12.86
CA THR A 354 9.40 -8.38 -11.83
C THR A 354 7.92 -8.58 -12.14
N GLY A 355 7.15 -8.95 -11.12
CA GLY A 355 5.71 -9.18 -11.21
C GLY A 355 5.23 -10.28 -10.28
N PRO A 356 3.92 -10.56 -10.29
CA PRO A 356 3.29 -11.49 -9.36
C PRO A 356 3.42 -12.95 -9.82
N ARG A 357 4.64 -13.37 -10.16
CA ARG A 357 4.93 -14.69 -10.74
C ARG A 357 5.98 -15.45 -9.92
N THR A 358 5.92 -16.77 -10.02
CA THR A 358 6.93 -17.68 -9.47
C THR A 358 7.13 -18.87 -10.39
N THR A 359 8.12 -19.70 -10.08
CA THR A 359 8.39 -20.94 -10.81
C THR A 359 7.93 -22.12 -9.99
N HIS A 360 7.10 -22.97 -10.60
CA HIS A 360 6.81 -24.29 -10.04
C HIS A 360 8.06 -25.17 -10.19
N ILE A 361 8.79 -25.39 -9.10
CA ILE A 361 10.14 -25.98 -9.13
C ILE A 361 10.17 -27.36 -9.82
N PRO A 362 9.25 -28.32 -9.56
CA PRO A 362 9.27 -29.62 -10.23
C PRO A 362 9.12 -29.53 -11.76
N SER A 363 8.22 -28.68 -12.27
CA SER A 363 7.97 -28.56 -13.72
C SER A 363 8.78 -27.48 -14.42
N GLN A 364 9.47 -26.62 -13.67
CA GLN A 364 10.19 -25.43 -14.16
C GLN A 364 9.30 -24.40 -14.90
N GLU A 365 7.99 -24.46 -14.68
CA GLU A 365 7.02 -23.58 -15.34
C GLU A 365 6.84 -22.29 -14.53
N GLU A 366 6.97 -21.12 -15.19
CA GLU A 366 6.59 -19.84 -14.60
C GLU A 366 5.08 -19.63 -14.67
N MET A 367 4.44 -19.31 -13.55
CA MET A 367 2.99 -19.05 -13.46
C MET A 367 2.66 -18.00 -12.40
N ASP A 368 1.40 -17.58 -12.30
CA ASP A 368 0.94 -16.70 -11.23
C ASP A 368 1.10 -17.39 -9.87
N ILE A 369 1.44 -16.63 -8.83
CA ILE A 369 1.78 -17.19 -7.51
C ILE A 369 0.64 -18.00 -6.90
N PHE A 370 -0.61 -17.53 -7.05
CA PHE A 370 -1.78 -18.27 -6.60
C PHE A 370 -1.92 -19.61 -7.32
N ASP A 371 -1.79 -19.64 -8.64
CA ASP A 371 -1.93 -20.87 -9.43
C ASP A 371 -0.83 -21.89 -9.07
N CYS A 372 0.40 -21.41 -8.84
CA CYS A 372 1.50 -22.27 -8.36
C CYS A 372 1.20 -22.86 -6.98
N ALA A 373 0.60 -22.06 -6.08
CA ALA A 373 0.23 -22.53 -4.75
C ALA A 373 -0.92 -23.54 -4.79
N GLU A 374 -1.90 -23.39 -5.69
CA GLU A 374 -2.94 -24.38 -5.94
C GLU A 374 -2.33 -25.70 -6.45
N ARG A 375 -1.42 -25.64 -7.42
CA ARG A 375 -0.72 -26.83 -7.93
C ARG A 375 0.04 -27.58 -6.84
N TYR A 376 0.80 -26.89 -6.01
CA TYR A 376 1.46 -27.51 -4.87
C TYR A 376 0.48 -28.10 -3.84
N ARG A 377 -0.70 -27.50 -3.68
CA ARG A 377 -1.76 -28.03 -2.83
C ARG A 377 -2.30 -29.35 -3.36
N GLU A 378 -2.53 -29.46 -4.67
CA GLU A 378 -2.94 -30.70 -5.35
C GLU A 378 -1.87 -31.79 -5.20
N GLU A 379 -0.60 -31.41 -5.25
CA GLU A 379 0.55 -32.30 -5.02
C GLU A 379 0.77 -32.66 -3.54
N GLY A 380 0.03 -32.05 -2.61
CA GLY A 380 0.19 -32.27 -1.16
C GLY A 380 1.52 -31.74 -0.60
N THR A 381 2.15 -30.79 -1.29
CA THR A 381 3.47 -30.26 -0.95
C THR A 381 3.37 -29.04 -0.03
N PRO A 382 3.98 -29.06 1.18
CA PRO A 382 4.02 -27.89 2.05
C PRO A 382 4.85 -26.75 1.45
N LEU A 383 4.48 -25.50 1.74
CA LEU A 383 5.17 -24.33 1.20
C LEU A 383 5.87 -23.51 2.27
N ILE A 384 7.01 -22.92 1.90
CA ILE A 384 7.72 -21.92 2.69
C ILE A 384 8.07 -20.70 1.85
N LEU A 385 8.50 -19.62 2.52
CA LEU A 385 9.12 -18.47 1.87
C LEU A 385 10.55 -18.26 2.37
N LEU A 386 11.44 -17.81 1.49
CA LEU A 386 12.73 -17.21 1.85
C LEU A 386 12.66 -15.70 1.63
N VAL A 387 13.07 -14.91 2.61
CA VAL A 387 12.98 -13.45 2.53
C VAL A 387 14.21 -12.77 3.14
N GLY A 388 14.55 -11.58 2.64
CA GLY A 388 15.58 -10.73 3.24
C GLY A 388 15.11 -10.01 4.51
N LYS A 389 15.59 -8.79 4.69
CA LYS A 389 15.34 -7.94 5.87
C LYS A 389 13.99 -7.24 5.83
N ASP A 390 13.52 -6.78 7.00
CA ASP A 390 12.34 -5.93 7.17
C ASP A 390 11.06 -6.52 6.54
N TYR A 391 10.89 -7.85 6.62
CA TYR A 391 9.76 -8.53 6.02
C TYR A 391 8.44 -8.09 6.64
N GLY A 392 7.51 -7.62 5.80
CA GLY A 392 6.17 -7.21 6.20
C GLY A 392 6.08 -5.76 6.71
N SER A 393 6.95 -4.87 6.24
CA SER A 393 6.87 -3.45 6.58
C SER A 393 5.58 -2.77 6.10
N GLY A 394 5.21 -1.68 6.75
CA GLY A 394 4.08 -0.83 6.35
C GLY A 394 2.75 -1.15 7.07
N SER A 395 1.74 -1.55 6.31
CA SER A 395 0.35 -1.67 6.79
C SER A 395 0.14 -2.82 7.78
N SER A 396 -0.72 -2.62 8.78
CA SER A 396 -1.09 -3.64 9.77
C SER A 396 -2.06 -4.72 9.25
N ARG A 397 -2.24 -4.87 7.94
CA ARG A 397 -3.29 -5.71 7.36
C ARG A 397 -3.02 -7.19 7.65
N ASP A 398 -3.96 -7.85 8.34
CA ASP A 398 -3.87 -9.27 8.67
C ASP A 398 -4.01 -10.20 7.44
N TRP A 399 -4.60 -9.71 6.35
CA TRP A 399 -4.59 -10.38 5.04
C TRP A 399 -3.19 -10.66 4.50
N ALA A 400 -2.16 -9.92 4.95
CA ALA A 400 -0.77 -10.27 4.67
C ALA A 400 -0.30 -11.56 5.39
N ALA A 401 -1.07 -12.11 6.33
CA ALA A 401 -0.85 -13.42 6.93
C ALA A 401 -1.93 -14.44 6.55
N LYS A 402 -3.21 -14.02 6.50
CA LYS A 402 -4.32 -14.88 6.04
C LYS A 402 -4.14 -15.34 4.59
N GLY A 403 -3.65 -14.44 3.73
CA GLY A 403 -3.33 -14.75 2.34
C GLY A 403 -2.31 -15.87 2.23
N PRO A 404 -1.09 -15.71 2.77
CA PRO A 404 -0.09 -16.77 2.80
C PRO A 404 -0.58 -18.08 3.43
N PHE A 405 -1.36 -18.00 4.50
CA PHE A 405 -1.99 -19.17 5.12
C PHE A 405 -2.89 -19.94 4.13
N LEU A 406 -3.75 -19.23 3.39
CA LEU A 406 -4.61 -19.83 2.37
C LEU A 406 -3.83 -20.37 1.16
N LEU A 407 -2.68 -19.76 0.82
CA LEU A 407 -1.77 -20.33 -0.16
C LEU A 407 -1.08 -21.61 0.32
N GLY A 408 -1.25 -22.02 1.57
CA GLY A 408 -0.65 -23.25 2.12
C GLY A 408 0.75 -23.06 2.70
N ILE A 409 1.21 -21.80 2.86
CA ILE A 409 2.52 -21.49 3.45
C ILE A 409 2.51 -21.87 4.93
N LYS A 410 3.49 -22.67 5.34
CA LYS A 410 3.64 -23.19 6.70
C LYS A 410 4.70 -22.44 7.50
N ALA A 411 5.74 -21.95 6.84
CA ALA A 411 6.79 -21.18 7.48
C ALA A 411 7.33 -20.08 6.56
N VAL A 412 7.91 -19.06 7.17
CA VAL A 412 8.71 -18.04 6.48
C VAL A 412 10.08 -18.07 7.13
N ILE A 413 11.15 -18.04 6.35
CA ILE A 413 12.52 -17.89 6.82
C ILE A 413 13.01 -16.52 6.32
N ALA A 414 13.17 -15.56 7.23
CA ALA A 414 13.57 -14.19 6.90
C ALA A 414 14.85 -13.76 7.62
N GLU A 415 15.55 -12.74 7.13
CA GLU A 415 16.65 -12.13 7.90
C GLU A 415 16.12 -11.31 9.08
N SER A 416 14.98 -10.63 8.89
CA SER A 416 14.27 -9.92 9.96
C SER A 416 12.80 -9.67 9.62
N TYR A 417 12.01 -9.39 10.64
CA TYR A 417 10.57 -9.15 10.53
C TYR A 417 10.18 -7.81 11.12
N GLU A 418 9.19 -7.18 10.48
CA GLU A 418 8.48 -6.07 11.07
C GLU A 418 7.45 -6.53 12.10
N ARG A 419 7.37 -5.77 13.21
CA ARG A 419 6.74 -6.22 14.46
C ARG A 419 5.30 -6.71 14.27
N ILE A 420 4.47 -5.93 13.58
CA ILE A 420 3.04 -6.25 13.40
C ILE A 420 2.87 -7.46 12.48
N HIS A 421 3.69 -7.54 11.43
CA HIS A 421 3.58 -8.63 10.48
C HIS A 421 3.97 -9.98 11.11
N ARG A 422 5.06 -10.02 11.89
CA ARG A 422 5.43 -11.21 12.68
C ARG A 422 4.27 -11.70 13.54
N SER A 423 3.64 -10.80 14.31
CA SER A 423 2.50 -11.16 15.15
C SER A 423 1.30 -11.68 14.34
N ASN A 424 1.04 -11.13 13.16
CA ASN A 424 -0.02 -11.63 12.27
C ASN A 424 0.28 -13.04 11.74
N LEU A 425 1.54 -13.35 11.39
CA LEU A 425 1.94 -14.70 10.98
C LEU A 425 1.68 -15.73 12.08
N VAL A 426 2.13 -15.42 13.31
CA VAL A 426 1.86 -16.26 14.50
C VAL A 426 0.36 -16.41 14.74
N GLY A 427 -0.40 -15.33 14.63
CA GLY A 427 -1.85 -15.33 14.79
C GLY A 427 -2.58 -16.25 13.79
N MET A 428 -1.99 -16.49 12.62
CA MET A 428 -2.50 -17.43 11.60
C MET A 428 -1.85 -18.82 11.68
N GLY A 429 -0.99 -19.08 12.66
CA GLY A 429 -0.30 -20.36 12.83
C GLY A 429 0.85 -20.59 11.83
N ILE A 430 1.30 -19.57 11.09
CA ILE A 430 2.50 -19.64 10.26
C ILE A 430 3.73 -19.48 11.15
N ILE A 431 4.77 -20.28 10.93
CA ILE A 431 6.01 -20.26 11.72
C ILE A 431 6.95 -19.18 11.17
N PRO A 432 7.25 -18.09 11.92
CA PRO A 432 8.29 -17.16 11.54
C PRO A 432 9.64 -17.68 12.04
N LEU A 433 10.56 -17.96 11.11
CA LEU A 433 11.93 -18.36 11.38
C LEU A 433 12.86 -17.23 10.94
N GLN A 434 13.88 -16.96 11.74
CA GLN A 434 14.88 -15.94 11.41
C GLN A 434 16.24 -16.59 11.21
N PHE A 435 16.99 -16.19 10.18
CA PHE A 435 18.39 -16.57 10.09
C PHE A 435 19.18 -16.11 11.33
N LEU A 436 20.25 -16.84 11.67
CA LEU A 436 21.15 -16.41 12.76
C LEU A 436 21.86 -15.09 12.39
N PRO A 437 22.34 -14.32 13.38
CA PRO A 437 23.08 -13.09 13.10
C PRO A 437 24.25 -13.33 12.14
N GLY A 438 24.30 -12.55 11.05
CA GLY A 438 25.32 -12.66 10.01
C GLY A 438 25.05 -13.73 8.94
N GLN A 439 23.96 -14.49 9.07
CA GLN A 439 23.51 -15.45 8.06
C GLN A 439 22.31 -14.91 7.28
N ASN A 440 22.22 -15.32 6.03
CA ASN A 440 21.10 -15.15 5.14
C ASN A 440 21.12 -16.22 4.03
N ALA A 441 20.12 -16.19 3.15
CA ALA A 441 20.02 -17.15 2.05
C ALA A 441 21.26 -17.15 1.14
N GLU A 442 21.83 -16.00 0.79
CA GLU A 442 23.05 -15.97 -0.05
C GLU A 442 24.28 -16.56 0.67
N SER A 443 24.52 -16.18 1.92
CA SER A 443 25.67 -16.65 2.71
C SER A 443 25.65 -18.17 2.96
N LEU A 444 24.44 -18.75 2.98
CA LEU A 444 24.20 -20.19 3.13
C LEU A 444 24.11 -20.91 1.78
N GLY A 445 24.27 -20.20 0.66
CA GLY A 445 24.20 -20.76 -0.69
C GLY A 445 22.82 -21.28 -1.09
N LEU A 446 21.74 -20.78 -0.47
CA LEU A 446 20.37 -21.19 -0.76
C LEU A 446 19.88 -20.53 -2.05
N SER A 447 19.46 -21.38 -3.00
CA SER A 447 18.89 -20.97 -4.28
C SER A 447 17.37 -20.83 -4.23
N GLY A 448 16.73 -21.37 -3.19
CA GLY A 448 15.27 -21.50 -3.10
C GLY A 448 14.71 -22.66 -3.93
N ARG A 449 15.56 -23.51 -4.54
CA ARG A 449 15.14 -24.66 -5.36
C ARG A 449 15.19 -25.99 -4.61
N GLU A 450 15.73 -25.96 -3.39
CA GLU A 450 15.93 -27.12 -2.52
C GLU A 450 14.59 -27.69 -2.01
N VAL A 451 14.66 -28.88 -1.41
CA VAL A 451 13.61 -29.43 -0.55
C VAL A 451 13.92 -29.06 0.90
N TYR A 452 12.94 -28.50 1.60
CA TYR A 452 13.10 -27.99 2.96
C TYR A 452 12.43 -28.89 4.00
N ASN A 453 13.17 -29.30 5.02
CA ASN A 453 12.66 -29.94 6.23
C ASN A 453 12.92 -29.03 7.44
N ILE A 454 11.87 -28.73 8.21
CA ILE A 454 11.95 -27.87 9.40
C ILE A 454 11.62 -28.72 10.61
N ASN A 455 12.60 -28.91 11.50
CA ASN A 455 12.49 -29.78 12.66
C ASN A 455 11.82 -29.06 13.83
N ILE A 456 10.50 -29.26 13.97
CA ILE A 456 9.72 -28.71 15.09
C ILE A 456 9.62 -29.78 16.19
N PRO A 457 10.11 -29.50 17.41
CA PRO A 457 10.04 -30.46 18.50
C PRO A 457 8.58 -30.65 18.94
N GLU A 458 8.19 -31.90 19.19
CA GLU A 458 6.82 -32.27 19.57
C GLU A 458 6.41 -31.71 20.94
N GLN A 459 7.39 -31.50 21.83
CA GLN A 459 7.21 -30.97 23.17
C GLN A 459 8.31 -29.97 23.51
N GLY A 460 8.07 -29.14 24.53
CA GLY A 460 9.10 -28.26 25.08
C GLY A 460 9.53 -27.10 24.18
N LEU A 461 8.70 -26.69 23.21
CA LEU A 461 8.87 -25.42 22.48
C LEU A 461 9.04 -24.25 23.45
N LYS A 462 10.08 -23.45 23.25
CA LYS A 462 10.37 -22.23 24.01
C LYS A 462 10.49 -21.01 23.11
N PRO A 463 10.18 -19.80 23.61
CA PRO A 463 10.35 -18.57 22.86
C PRO A 463 11.81 -18.37 22.43
N GLY A 464 12.04 -17.93 21.19
CA GLY A 464 13.37 -17.63 20.66
C GLY A 464 14.30 -18.85 20.50
N GLN A 465 13.80 -20.09 20.66
CA GLN A 465 14.65 -21.28 20.54
C GLN A 465 15.19 -21.46 19.12
N HIS A 466 16.32 -22.16 19.00
CA HIS A 466 16.84 -22.51 17.69
C HIS A 466 16.07 -23.68 17.08
N ILE A 467 15.81 -23.62 15.78
CA ILE A 467 15.15 -24.64 14.98
C ILE A 467 16.06 -24.98 13.81
N GLN A 468 16.41 -26.25 13.71
CA GLN A 468 17.21 -26.76 12.60
C GLN A 468 16.36 -26.86 11.33
N VAL A 469 16.94 -26.40 10.23
CA VAL A 469 16.40 -26.49 8.88
C VAL A 469 17.39 -27.26 8.01
N GLU A 470 16.89 -28.24 7.28
CA GLU A 470 17.62 -28.97 6.25
C GLU A 470 17.07 -28.56 4.88
N ALA A 471 17.95 -28.08 4.01
CA ALA A 471 17.67 -27.71 2.63
C ALA A 471 18.54 -28.60 1.72
N ASP A 472 17.96 -29.69 1.21
CA ASP A 472 18.70 -30.81 0.61
C ASP A 472 19.88 -31.27 1.49
N CYS A 473 21.13 -30.98 1.10
CA CYS A 473 22.33 -31.34 1.88
C CYS A 473 22.78 -30.25 2.86
N ASN A 474 22.20 -29.04 2.80
CA ASN A 474 22.59 -27.92 3.65
C ASN A 474 21.78 -27.94 4.95
N VAL A 475 22.46 -28.06 6.09
CA VAL A 475 21.83 -28.02 7.42
C VAL A 475 22.27 -26.75 8.15
N PHE A 476 21.30 -25.98 8.65
CA PHE A 476 21.55 -24.74 9.36
C PHE A 476 20.51 -24.49 10.46
N ASP A 477 20.85 -23.63 11.41
CA ASP A 477 19.95 -23.23 12.49
C ASP A 477 19.26 -21.90 12.18
N THR A 478 18.03 -21.77 12.67
CA THR A 478 17.23 -20.54 12.63
C THR A 478 16.69 -20.21 14.01
N ILE A 479 16.39 -18.94 14.28
CA ILE A 479 15.72 -18.52 15.51
C ILE A 479 14.21 -18.61 15.28
N LEU A 480 13.51 -19.34 16.14
CA LEU A 480 12.06 -19.37 16.17
C LEU A 480 11.50 -18.07 16.73
N ARG A 481 10.85 -17.26 15.88
CA ARG A 481 10.30 -15.95 16.24
C ARG A 481 8.91 -16.04 16.86
N PHE A 482 8.69 -17.04 17.70
CA PHE A 482 7.71 -16.96 18.77
C PHE A 482 8.38 -16.23 19.93
N ASP A 483 7.96 -15.00 20.19
CA ASP A 483 8.66 -14.12 21.12
C ASP A 483 8.11 -14.29 22.56
N THR A 484 6.99 -15.00 22.73
CA THR A 484 6.34 -15.23 24.03
C THR A 484 5.73 -16.64 24.13
N GLU A 485 5.42 -17.09 25.35
CA GLU A 485 4.66 -18.33 25.58
C GLU A 485 3.23 -18.28 24.98
N VAL A 486 2.68 -17.08 24.88
CA VAL A 486 1.37 -16.85 24.26
C VAL A 486 1.43 -17.10 22.76
N ASP A 487 2.51 -16.68 22.09
CA ASP A 487 2.74 -16.97 20.66
C ASP A 487 2.74 -18.49 20.41
N ILE A 488 3.43 -19.25 21.27
CA ILE A 488 3.46 -20.72 21.23
C ILE A 488 2.06 -21.30 21.46
N THR A 489 1.31 -20.74 22.41
CA THR A 489 -0.06 -21.16 22.69
C THR A 489 -0.96 -20.95 21.47
N TYR A 490 -0.85 -19.83 20.77
CA TYR A 490 -1.57 -19.59 19.52
C TYR A 490 -1.16 -20.56 18.41
N TYR A 491 0.14 -20.80 18.23
CA TYR A 491 0.62 -21.76 17.25
C TYR A 491 0.10 -23.18 17.51
N LYS A 492 0.15 -23.67 18.76
CA LYS A 492 -0.43 -24.98 19.16
C LYS A 492 -1.92 -25.08 18.86
N ASN A 493 -2.63 -23.96 18.88
CA ASN A 493 -4.05 -23.90 18.54
C ASN A 493 -4.32 -23.83 17.04
N GLY A 494 -3.30 -23.67 16.20
CA GLY A 494 -3.44 -23.39 14.77
C GLY A 494 -3.79 -21.93 14.46
N GLY A 495 -3.66 -21.03 15.44
CA GLY A 495 -3.94 -19.61 15.33
C GLY A 495 -4.66 -19.01 16.53
N ILE A 496 -4.64 -17.68 16.63
CA ILE A 496 -5.27 -16.93 17.73
C ILE A 496 -6.79 -17.08 17.75
N LEU A 497 -7.45 -17.07 16.58
CA LEU A 497 -8.91 -17.22 16.50
C LEU A 497 -9.35 -18.63 16.91
N ASN A 498 -8.57 -19.65 16.54
CA ASN A 498 -8.82 -21.03 16.92
C ASN A 498 -8.69 -21.21 18.44
N TYR A 499 -7.68 -20.58 19.06
CA TYR A 499 -7.54 -20.51 20.51
C TYR A 499 -8.78 -19.87 21.16
N MET A 500 -9.24 -18.72 20.64
CA MET A 500 -10.39 -18.02 21.20
C MET A 500 -11.69 -18.83 21.09
N ILE A 501 -11.92 -19.53 19.98
CA ILE A 501 -13.09 -20.42 19.83
C ILE A 501 -13.05 -21.54 20.87
N ARG A 502 -11.92 -22.25 21.03
CA ARG A 502 -11.80 -23.30 22.07
C ARG A 502 -12.02 -22.73 23.47
N LYS A 503 -11.51 -21.53 23.73
CA LYS A 503 -11.67 -20.86 25.02
C LYS A 503 -13.11 -20.41 25.30
N MET A 504 -13.91 -20.12 24.28
CA MET A 504 -15.33 -19.72 24.46
C MET A 504 -16.28 -20.92 24.56
N LEU A 505 -15.87 -22.09 24.06
CA LEU A 505 -16.63 -23.33 24.16
C LEU A 505 -16.41 -24.08 25.47
N ASN A 506 -15.32 -23.77 26.16
CA ASN A 506 -14.99 -24.25 27.50
C ASN A 506 -15.29 -23.15 28.53
#